data_AF-A0A934H961-F1
#
_entry.id   AF-A0A934H961-F1
#
_cell.length_a   1.000
_cell.length_b   1.000
_cell.length_c   1.000
_cell.angle_alpha   90.00
_cell.angle_beta   90.00
_cell.angle_gamma   90.00
#
_symmetry.space_group_name_H-M   'P 1'
#
loop_
_entity.id
_entity.type
_entity.pdbx_description
1 polymer ?
#
loop_
_entity_poly.entity_id
_entity_poly.type
_entity_poly.pdbx_seq_one_letter_code
_entity_poly.pdbx_strand_id
1 'polypeptide(L)' 'FEPALMPGGALSGVFGGIVGTGPGAGIGLMFMLTALLGSSCCLAAYLFPALRHVERDLPDFERAGEGGLSLQPAAGD' A
#
# COMPACT_ATOMS: atom_id res chain seq x y z
N PHE A 1 20.70 -7.35 -10.93
CA PHE A 1 21.13 -7.27 -9.52
C PHE A 1 22.09 -8.39 -9.13
N GLU A 2 21.96 -9.59 -9.69
CA GLU A 2 22.80 -10.74 -9.33
C GLU A 2 24.33 -10.49 -9.46
N PRO A 3 24.87 -9.89 -10.53
CA PRO A 3 26.32 -9.66 -10.63
C PRO A 3 26.84 -8.64 -9.62
N ALA A 4 25.99 -7.70 -9.18
CA ALA A 4 26.38 -6.62 -8.28
C ALA A 4 26.31 -7.02 -6.79
N LEU A 5 25.60 -8.10 -6.47
CA LEU A 5 25.46 -8.70 -5.13
C LEU A 5 26.27 -10.01 -4.95
N MET A 6 26.95 -10.47 -6.00
CA MET A 6 27.99 -11.49 -5.85
C MET A 6 29.14 -10.97 -4.95
N PRO A 7 29.90 -11.87 -4.30
CA PRO A 7 31.07 -11.48 -3.52
C PRO A 7 32.03 -10.62 -4.36
N GLY A 8 32.28 -9.38 -3.93
CA GLY A 8 33.12 -8.41 -4.64
C GLY A 8 32.36 -7.46 -5.59
N GLY A 9 31.04 -7.59 -5.72
CA GLY A 9 30.21 -6.65 -6.49
C GLY A 9 29.98 -5.31 -5.77
N ALA A 10 29.77 -4.23 -6.51
CA ALA A 10 29.65 -2.86 -5.99
C ALA A 10 28.52 -2.66 -4.95
N LEU A 11 27.45 -3.48 -5.02
CA LEU A 11 26.31 -3.42 -4.10
C LEU A 11 26.46 -4.40 -2.92
N SER A 12 27.41 -5.34 -2.97
CA SER A 12 27.67 -6.32 -1.91
C SER A 12 28.18 -5.69 -0.60
N GLY A 13 28.93 -4.59 -0.68
CA GLY A 13 29.47 -3.91 0.52
C GLY A 13 28.43 -3.13 1.34
N VAL A 14 27.36 -2.64 0.69
CA VAL A 14 26.32 -1.83 1.36
C VAL A 14 25.12 -2.69 1.75
N PHE A 15 24.66 -3.57 0.86
CA PHE A 15 23.46 -4.37 1.07
C PHE A 15 23.77 -5.82 1.48
N GLY A 16 25.00 -6.30 1.30
CA GLY A 16 25.38 -7.67 1.64
C GLY A 16 25.23 -8.01 3.13
N GLY A 17 25.31 -7.02 4.03
CA GLY A 17 25.04 -7.22 5.46
C GLY A 17 23.56 -7.36 5.81
N ILE A 18 22.65 -6.87 4.96
CA ILE A 18 21.20 -6.87 5.21
C ILE A 18 20.53 -8.06 4.50
N VAL A 19 20.80 -8.24 3.20
CA VAL A 19 20.18 -9.28 2.35
C VAL A 19 21.11 -10.45 2.05
N GLY A 20 22.38 -10.39 2.46
CA GLY A 20 23.39 -11.40 2.14
C GLY A 20 24.04 -11.18 0.77
N THR A 21 25.10 -11.94 0.50
CA THR A 21 25.79 -11.98 -0.80
C THR A 21 25.79 -13.42 -1.32
N GLY A 22 25.29 -13.67 -2.53
CA GLY A 22 25.20 -15.00 -3.10
C GLY A 22 24.02 -15.22 -4.05
N PRO A 23 23.80 -16.46 -4.53
CA PRO A 23 22.68 -16.81 -5.40
C PRO A 23 21.35 -16.47 -4.72
N GLY A 24 20.49 -15.72 -5.40
CA GLY A 24 19.19 -15.30 -4.87
C GLY A 24 19.18 -13.98 -4.06
N ALA A 25 20.34 -13.43 -3.68
CA ALA A 25 20.41 -12.14 -2.98
C ALA A 25 19.83 -10.98 -3.80
N GLY A 26 19.92 -11.06 -5.13
CA GLY A 26 19.31 -10.09 -6.05
C GLY A 26 17.79 -10.04 -5.94
N ILE A 27 17.12 -11.19 -5.80
CA ILE A 27 15.66 -11.26 -5.66
C ILE A 27 15.24 -10.79 -4.26
N GLY A 28 16.01 -11.15 -3.22
CA GLY A 28 15.79 -10.67 -1.86
C GLY A 28 15.83 -9.14 -1.76
N LEU A 29 16.82 -8.50 -2.40
CA LEU A 29 16.90 -7.03 -2.45
C LEU A 29 15.69 -6.41 -3.17
N MET A 30 15.24 -7.00 -4.28
CA MET A 30 14.07 -6.49 -5.00
C MET A 30 12.80 -6.53 -4.16
N PHE A 31 12.57 -7.61 -3.40
CA PHE A 31 11.44 -7.70 -2.48
C PHE A 31 11.54 -6.68 -1.35
N MET A 32 12.72 -6.52 -0.76
CA MET A 32 12.95 -5.54 0.30
C MET A 32 12.64 -4.11 -0.19
N LEU A 33 13.15 -3.74 -1.37
CA LEU A 33 12.90 -2.43 -1.97
C LEU A 33 11.42 -2.22 -2.30
N THR A 34 10.76 -3.24 -2.85
CA THR A 34 9.32 -3.18 -3.16
C THR A 34 8.48 -3.00 -1.88
N ALA A 35 8.80 -3.76 -0.82
CA ALA A 35 8.13 -3.64 0.46
C ALA A 35 8.37 -2.27 1.11
N LEU A 36 9.59 -1.73 1.02
CA LEU A 36 9.94 -0.41 1.53
C LEU A 36 9.17 0.69 0.79
N LEU A 37 9.13 0.62 -0.55
CA LEU A 37 8.38 1.56 -1.38
C LEU A 37 6.88 1.48 -1.07
N GLY A 38 6.31 0.28 -1.03
CA GLY A 38 4.90 0.08 -0.66
C GLY A 38 4.56 0.63 0.72
N SER A 39 5.38 0.30 1.72
CA SER A 39 5.20 0.80 3.10
C SER A 39 5.32 2.32 3.16
N SER A 40 6.27 2.91 2.43
CA SER A 40 6.41 4.36 2.36
C SER A 40 5.22 5.03 1.69
N CYS A 41 4.62 4.40 0.67
CA CYS A 41 3.42 4.88 0.01
C CYS A 41 2.21 4.85 0.95
N CYS A 42 2.03 3.77 1.72
CA CYS A 42 0.98 3.69 2.74
C CYS A 42 1.17 4.74 3.83
N LEU A 43 2.40 4.92 4.30
CA LEU A 43 2.72 5.94 5.31
C LEU A 43 2.44 7.35 4.77
N ALA A 44 2.83 7.62 3.53
CA ALA A 44 2.52 8.87 2.84
C ALA A 44 1.01 9.09 2.73
N ALA A 45 0.25 8.08 2.28
CA ALA A 45 -1.20 8.15 2.19
C ALA A 45 -1.86 8.48 3.53
N TYR A 46 -1.33 7.94 4.63
CA TYR A 46 -1.82 8.27 5.97
C TYR A 46 -1.48 9.70 6.41
N LEU A 47 -0.32 10.22 6.00
CA LEU A 47 0.14 11.56 6.34
C LEU A 47 -0.57 12.66 5.53
N PHE A 48 -0.98 12.36 4.29
CA PHE A 48 -1.69 13.31 3.43
C PHE A 48 -3.15 13.49 3.88
N PRO A 49 -3.56 14.70 4.34
CA PRO A 49 -4.90 14.94 4.85
C PRO A 49 -6.00 14.67 3.81
N ALA A 50 -5.71 14.89 2.53
CA ALA A 50 -6.65 14.65 1.43
C ALA A 50 -6.98 13.14 1.27
N LEU A 51 -6.01 12.26 1.52
CA LEU A 51 -6.23 10.82 1.48
C LEU A 51 -6.81 10.32 2.80
N ARG A 52 -6.39 10.89 3.93
CA ARG A 52 -6.95 10.56 5.26
C ARG A 52 -8.43 10.94 5.39
N HIS A 53 -8.86 12.05 4.81
CA HIS A 53 -10.24 12.53 4.89
C HIS A 53 -11.05 12.18 3.64
N VAL A 54 -10.61 11.22 2.82
CA VAL A 54 -11.30 10.84 1.59
C VAL A 54 -12.79 10.52 1.86
N GLU A 55 -13.08 9.83 2.96
CA GLU A 55 -14.45 9.50 3.41
C GLU A 55 -15.29 10.72 3.80
N ARG A 56 -14.64 11.80 4.25
CA ARG A 56 -15.30 13.07 4.59
C ARG A 56 -15.50 13.93 3.35
N ASP A 57 -14.52 13.94 2.47
CA ASP A 57 -14.47 14.81 1.30
C ASP A 57 -15.31 14.23 0.14
N LEU A 58 -15.50 12.91 0.09
CA LEU A 58 -16.37 12.21 -0.86
C LEU A 58 -17.22 11.14 -0.16
N PRO A 59 -18.29 11.54 0.55
CA PRO A 59 -19.15 10.59 1.25
C PRO A 59 -19.89 9.70 0.23
N ASP A 60 -19.62 8.39 0.30
CA ASP A 60 -20.28 7.35 -0.48
C ASP A 60 -21.61 6.88 0.14
N PHE A 61 -21.90 7.34 1.36
CA PHE A 61 -23.17 7.15 2.04
C PHE A 61 -24.13 8.30 1.74
N GLU A 62 -25.31 7.96 1.24
CA GLU A 62 -26.46 8.86 1.26
C GLU A 62 -26.74 9.18 2.74
N ARG A 63 -26.74 10.46 3.14
CA ARG A 63 -27.25 10.83 4.47
C ARG A 63 -28.65 10.23 4.57
N ALA A 64 -28.93 9.51 5.65
CA ALA A 64 -30.17 8.78 5.91
C ALA A 64 -31.43 9.67 6.06
N GLY A 65 -31.62 10.64 5.16
CA GLY A 65 -32.68 11.63 5.15
C GLY A 65 -32.94 12.28 3.79
N GLU A 66 -32.18 11.98 2.74
CA GLU A 66 -32.41 12.50 1.38
C GLU A 66 -32.46 11.35 0.37
N GLY A 67 -33.49 10.53 0.46
CA GLY A 67 -33.69 9.41 -0.46
C GLY A 67 -34.92 8.64 -0.02
N GLY A 68 -36.07 9.01 -0.58
CA GLY A 68 -37.39 8.53 -0.17
C GLY A 68 -37.51 7.02 -0.21
N LEU A 69 -37.19 6.36 0.91
CA LEU A 69 -37.71 5.06 1.23
C LEU A 69 -39.16 5.28 1.65
N SER A 70 -40.03 5.52 0.65
CA SER A 70 -41.45 5.29 0.79
C SER A 70 -41.59 3.82 1.16
N LEU A 71 -41.63 3.55 2.45
CA LEU A 71 -42.18 2.33 3.01
C LEU A 71 -43.61 2.29 2.49
N GLN A 72 -43.79 1.76 1.28
CA GLN A 72 -45.08 1.42 0.74
C GLN A 72 -45.67 0.45 1.76
N PRO A 73 -46.70 0.85 2.53
CA PRO A 73 -47.34 -0.08 3.45
C PRO A 73 -47.79 -1.25 2.57
N ALA A 74 -47.32 -2.44 2.90
CA ALA A 74 -47.79 -3.67 2.29
C ALA A 74 -49.31 -3.62 2.39
N ALA A 75 -49.97 -3.48 1.23
CA ALA A 75 -51.42 -3.44 1.13
C ALA A 75 -51.93 -4.70 1.83
N GLY A 76 -52.57 -4.49 2.97
CA GLY A 76 -53.21 -5.51 3.75
C GLY A 76 -54.69 -5.43 3.47
N ASP A 77 -55.12 -6.12 2.41
CA ASP A 77 -56.48 -6.61 2.16
C ASP A 77 -56.49 -7.57 0.97
#